data_AF-A0A938T3R0-F1
#
_entry.id   AF-A0A938T3R0-F1
#
_cell.length_a   1.000
_cell.length_b   1.000
_cell.length_c   1.000
_cell.angle_alpha   90.00
_cell.angle_beta   90.00
_cell.angle_gamma   90.00
#
_symmetry.space_group_name_H-M   'P 1'
#
loop_
_entity.id
_entity.type
_entity.pdbx_description
1 polymer ?
#
loop_
_entity_poly.entity_id
_entity_poly.type
_entity_poly.pdbx_seq_one_letter_code
_entity_poly.pdbx_strand_id
1 'polypeptide(L)'
;MEEIRTSLVAFAVAVSLASLYLSRRLWLQSNRPIVTAAIVDYASGNMGAVFNLVVSNTGNRPATNVRLNAKSEDIDKLMVASVEEGKRQSIHNCFNDEAMISLLKNGEELTTSFGSISHPGSKD
;
A
#
# COMPACT_ATOMS: atom_id res chain seq x y z
N MET A 1 -9.01 36.76 46.30
CA MET A 1 -9.16 37.20 44.90
C MET A 1 -7.96 36.78 44.06
N GLU A 2 -6.73 37.11 44.48
CA GLU A 2 -5.49 36.70 43.78
C GLU A 2 -5.32 35.17 43.66
N GLU A 3 -5.54 34.41 44.73
CA GLU A 3 -5.41 32.94 44.69
C GLU A 3 -6.39 32.25 43.72
N ILE A 4 -7.61 32.79 43.60
CA ILE A 4 -8.63 32.32 42.65
C ILE A 4 -8.19 32.59 41.21
N ARG A 5 -7.55 33.74 40.97
CA ARG A 5 -7.00 34.08 39.64
C ARG A 5 -5.83 33.18 39.29
N THR A 6 -4.90 32.96 40.22
CA THR A 6 -3.73 32.09 39.99
C THR A 6 -4.13 30.64 39.73
N SER A 7 -5.08 30.09 40.49
CA SER A 7 -5.60 28.73 40.26
C SER A 7 -6.34 28.60 38.93
N LEU A 8 -7.15 29.61 38.55
CA LEU A 8 -7.81 29.65 37.25
C LEU A 8 -6.81 29.69 36.09
N VAL A 9 -5.75 30.51 36.21
CA VAL A 9 -4.67 30.58 35.21
C VAL A 9 -3.91 29.25 35.11
N ALA A 10 -3.56 28.65 36.24
CA ALA A 10 -2.89 27.35 36.26
C ALA A 10 -3.74 26.27 35.59
N PHE A 11 -5.05 26.26 35.85
CA PHE A 11 -5.98 25.34 35.21
C PHE A 11 -6.08 25.58 33.70
N ALA A 12 -6.21 26.85 33.27
CA ALA A 12 -6.25 27.21 31.86
C ALA A 12 -4.98 26.76 31.11
N VAL A 13 -3.81 26.91 31.73
CA VAL A 13 -2.54 26.44 31.19
C VAL A 13 -2.52 24.91 31.08
N ALA A 14 -2.97 24.18 32.11
CA ALA A 14 -3.03 22.73 32.08
C ALA A 14 -3.96 22.20 30.96
N VAL A 15 -5.14 22.79 30.82
CA VAL A 15 -6.09 22.47 29.74
C VAL A 15 -5.48 22.78 28.36
N SER A 16 -4.78 23.90 28.22
CA SER A 16 -4.13 24.28 26.96
C SER A 16 -3.03 23.29 26.57
N LEU A 17 -2.20 22.84 27.53
CA LEU A 17 -1.17 21.83 27.30
C LEU A 17 -1.77 20.47 26.94
N ALA A 18 -2.83 20.05 27.63
CA ALA A 18 -3.54 18.81 27.31
C ALA A 18 -4.14 18.86 25.89
N SER A 19 -4.77 19.98 25.53
CA SER A 19 -5.33 20.21 24.19
C SER A 19 -4.25 20.15 23.11
N LEU A 20 -3.10 20.80 23.32
CA LEU A 20 -1.97 20.75 22.40
C LEU A 20 -1.42 19.33 22.23
N TYR A 21 -1.27 18.59 23.33
CA TYR A 21 -0.81 17.21 23.31
C TYR A 21 -1.76 16.29 22.54
N LEU A 22 -3.06 16.37 22.83
CA LEU A 22 -4.08 15.59 22.14
C LEU A 22 -4.14 15.94 20.65
N SER A 23 -4.10 17.24 20.32
CA SER A 23 -4.07 17.72 18.93
C SER A 23 -2.86 17.15 18.17
N ARG A 24 -1.68 17.17 18.79
CA ARG A 24 -0.46 16.59 18.19
C ARG A 24 -0.59 15.07 17.99
N ARG A 25 -1.13 14.36 18.98
CA ARG A 25 -1.33 12.90 18.89
C ARG A 25 -2.32 12.54 17.79
N LEU A 26 -3.46 13.23 17.72
CA LEU A 26 -4.47 13.02 16.68
C LEU A 26 -3.93 13.36 15.29
N TRP A 27 -3.15 14.43 15.17
CA TRP A 27 -2.51 14.79 13.91
C TRP A 27 -1.58 13.69 13.39
N LEU A 28 -0.74 13.10 14.27
CA LEU A 28 0.13 11.99 13.90
C LEU A 28 -0.64 10.72 13.53
N GLN A 29 -1.75 10.44 14.21
CA GLN A 29 -2.58 9.26 13.93
C GLN A 29 -3.40 9.40 12.63
N SER A 30 -3.88 10.62 12.34
CA SER A 30 -4.68 10.91 11.15
C SER A 30 -3.82 11.06 9.89
N ASN A 31 -2.60 11.58 10.01
CA ASN A 31 -1.69 11.77 8.87
C ASN A 31 -0.74 10.58 8.72
N ARG A 32 -1.31 9.40 8.53
CA ARG A 32 -0.59 8.17 8.23
C ARG A 32 -0.72 7.79 6.75
N PRO A 33 0.33 7.22 6.13
CA PRO A 33 0.19 6.57 4.83
C PRO A 33 -0.68 5.31 4.99
N ILE A 34 -1.51 5.02 4.00
CA ILE A 34 -2.31 3.79 3.94
C ILE A 34 -2.06 3.20 2.56
N VAL A 35 -1.18 2.20 2.50
CA VAL A 35 -0.85 1.51 1.25
C VAL A 35 -1.80 0.33 1.08
N THR A 36 -2.47 0.28 -0.07
CA THR A 36 -3.36 -0.80 -0.46
C THR A 36 -2.76 -1.49 -1.67
N ALA A 37 -2.74 -2.82 -1.65
CA ALA A 37 -2.39 -3.63 -2.81
C ALA A 37 -3.62 -4.44 -3.22
N ALA A 38 -4.03 -4.34 -4.48
CA ALA A 38 -5.21 -5.00 -5.01
C ALA A 38 -4.93 -5.62 -6.38
N ILE A 39 -5.59 -6.74 -6.66
CA ILE A 39 -5.59 -7.35 -7.98
C ILE A 39 -6.77 -6.78 -8.75
N VAL A 40 -6.51 -6.15 -9.89
CA VAL A 40 -7.51 -5.47 -10.73
C VAL A 40 -7.48 -6.07 -12.13
N ASP A 41 -8.67 -6.33 -12.68
CA ASP A 41 -8.81 -6.82 -14.05
C ASP A 41 -8.29 -5.78 -15.04
N TYR A 42 -7.33 -6.17 -15.87
CA TYR A 42 -6.84 -5.33 -16.96
C TYR A 42 -7.64 -5.58 -18.24
N ALA A 43 -7.83 -6.85 -18.59
CA ALA A 43 -8.60 -7.28 -19.74
C ALA A 43 -9.19 -8.66 -19.47
N SER A 44 -10.49 -8.82 -19.71
CA SER A 44 -11.19 -10.10 -19.62
C SER A 44 -11.83 -10.42 -20.97
N GLY A 45 -11.56 -11.60 -21.50
CA GLY A 45 -12.09 -12.07 -22.77
C GLY A 45 -12.33 -13.57 -22.78
N ASN A 46 -12.89 -14.08 -23.88
CA ASN A 46 -13.30 -15.48 -24.00
C ASN A 46 -12.16 -16.50 -23.84
N MET A 47 -10.91 -16.09 -24.07
CA MET A 47 -9.72 -16.96 -23.96
C MET A 47 -8.96 -16.83 -22.64
N GLY A 48 -9.31 -15.85 -21.79
CA GLY A 48 -8.66 -15.63 -20.50
C GLY A 48 -8.84 -14.23 -19.94
N ALA A 49 -8.45 -14.08 -18.67
CA ALA A 49 -8.42 -12.82 -17.93
C ALA A 49 -6.98 -12.45 -17.59
N VAL A 50 -6.62 -11.18 -17.74
CA VAL A 50 -5.33 -10.59 -17.37
C VAL A 50 -5.55 -9.66 -16.19
N PHE A 51 -4.69 -9.76 -15.19
CA PHE A 51 -4.76 -9.04 -13.93
C PHE A 51 -3.52 -8.18 -13.73
N ASN A 52 -3.76 -6.97 -13.22
CA ASN A 52 -2.74 -6.07 -12.73
C ASN A 52 -2.68 -6.13 -11.20
N LEU A 53 -1.49 -6.02 -10.65
CA LEU A 53 -1.29 -5.70 -9.24
C LEU A 53 -1.20 -4.18 -9.14
N VAL A 54 -2.18 -3.58 -8.49
CA VAL A 54 -2.26 -2.15 -8.27
C VAL A 54 -1.87 -1.86 -6.83
N VAL A 55 -0.85 -1.02 -6.65
CA VAL A 55 -0.43 -0.51 -5.35
C VAL A 55 -0.81 0.96 -5.28
N SER A 56 -1.67 1.32 -4.34
CA SER A 56 -2.17 2.68 -4.18
C SER A 56 -1.99 3.20 -2.76
N ASN A 57 -1.83 4.51 -2.60
CA ASN A 57 -1.78 5.15 -1.28
C ASN A 57 -3.04 5.98 -1.03
N THR A 58 -3.98 5.37 -0.29
CA THR A 58 -5.26 5.96 0.11
C THR A 58 -5.17 6.75 1.43
N GLY A 59 -3.97 6.89 2.00
CA GLY A 59 -3.73 7.60 3.27
C GLY A 59 -3.92 9.11 3.19
N ASN A 60 -3.34 9.87 4.11
CA ASN A 60 -3.29 11.35 3.98
C ASN A 60 -1.85 11.88 4.03
N ARG A 61 -0.88 10.97 3.87
CA ARG A 61 0.54 11.25 3.85
C ARG A 61 1.19 10.39 2.76
N PRO A 62 2.19 10.91 2.03
CA PRO A 62 2.93 10.09 1.07
C PRO A 62 3.55 8.87 1.75
N ALA A 63 3.46 7.71 1.09
CA ALA A 63 4.11 6.50 1.51
C ALA A 63 5.50 6.47 0.89
N THR A 64 6.51 6.12 1.68
CA THR A 64 7.90 6.02 1.21
C THR A 64 8.43 4.63 1.50
N ASN A 65 9.38 4.17 0.68
CA ASN A 65 10.01 2.86 0.82
C ASN A 65 9.00 1.70 0.79
N VAL A 66 8.00 1.78 -0.10
CA VAL A 66 7.01 0.71 -0.24
C VAL A 66 7.66 -0.46 -1.00
N ARG A 67 7.52 -1.67 -0.46
CA ARG A 67 8.08 -2.91 -1.03
C ARG A 67 7.02 -4.00 -1.01
N LEU A 68 7.10 -4.88 -2.00
CA LEU A 68 6.29 -6.09 -2.09
C LEU A 68 7.25 -7.24 -1.85
N ASN A 69 7.02 -8.04 -0.82
CA ASN A 69 7.89 -9.15 -0.48
C ASN A 69 7.09 -10.45 -0.54
N ALA A 70 7.61 -11.42 -1.28
CA ALA A 70 7.10 -12.78 -1.32
C ALA A 70 8.27 -13.76 -1.42
N LYS A 71 8.11 -14.95 -0.84
CA LYS A 71 9.14 -15.99 -0.96
C LYS A 71 9.17 -16.51 -2.38
N SER A 72 10.34 -16.63 -2.99
CA SER A 72 10.49 -17.17 -4.35
C SER A 72 9.83 -18.54 -4.52
N GLU A 73 9.94 -19.40 -3.50
CA GLU A 73 9.27 -20.71 -3.47
C GLU A 73 7.74 -20.63 -3.58
N ASP A 74 7.14 -19.61 -2.97
CA ASP A 74 5.68 -19.42 -3.00
C ASP A 74 5.24 -18.81 -4.33
N ILE A 75 6.07 -17.95 -4.93
CA ILE A 75 5.87 -17.45 -6.30
C ILE A 75 5.92 -18.64 -7.28
N ASP A 76 6.95 -19.48 -7.20
CA ASP A 76 7.16 -20.58 -8.14
C ASP A 76 6.03 -21.61 -8.13
N LYS A 77 5.43 -21.88 -6.97
CA LYS A 77 4.24 -22.77 -6.84
C LYS A 77 3.01 -22.24 -7.57
N LEU A 78 2.90 -20.92 -7.74
CA LEU A 78 1.77 -20.27 -8.40
C LEU A 78 1.96 -20.15 -9.92
N MET A 79 3.17 -20.41 -10.42
CA MET A 79 3.50 -20.30 -11.84
C MET A 79 3.33 -21.64 -12.55
N VAL A 80 2.74 -21.61 -13.75
CA VAL A 80 2.71 -22.76 -14.65
C VAL A 80 4.12 -23.08 -15.17
N ALA A 81 4.42 -24.37 -15.38
CA ALA A 81 5.73 -24.82 -15.84
C ALA A 81 6.11 -24.29 -17.25
N SER A 82 5.13 -23.87 -18.05
CA SER A 82 5.30 -23.35 -19.41
C SER A 82 5.47 -21.83 -19.48
N VAL A 83 5.66 -21.13 -18.35
CA VAL A 83 5.86 -19.67 -18.36
C VAL A 83 7.20 -19.33 -18.98
N GLU A 84 7.20 -18.37 -19.90
CA GLU A 84 8.40 -17.80 -20.50
C GLU A 84 9.35 -17.22 -19.43
N GLU A 85 10.63 -17.56 -19.52
CA GLU A 85 11.63 -17.19 -18.51
C GLU A 85 11.70 -15.68 -18.25
N GLY A 86 11.54 -14.86 -19.29
CA GLY A 86 11.50 -13.40 -19.16
C GLY A 86 10.34 -12.88 -18.29
N LYS A 87 9.17 -13.52 -18.38
CA LYS A 87 8.00 -13.19 -17.54
C LYS A 87 8.19 -13.70 -16.11
N ARG A 88 8.77 -14.89 -15.96
CA ARG A 88 9.15 -15.45 -14.65
C ARG A 88 10.09 -14.49 -13.91
N GLN A 89 11.15 -14.05 -14.56
CA GLN A 89 12.09 -13.10 -13.96
C GLN A 89 11.44 -11.76 -13.64
N SER A 90 10.56 -11.26 -14.51
CA SER A 90 9.85 -9.99 -14.27
C SER A 90 8.97 -10.05 -13.02
N ILE A 91 8.27 -11.17 -12.81
CA ILE A 91 7.45 -11.39 -11.61
C ILE A 91 8.34 -11.47 -10.37
N HIS A 92 9.43 -12.25 -10.39
CA HIS A 92 10.39 -12.31 -9.27
C HIS A 92 10.99 -10.93 -8.96
N ASN A 93 11.29 -10.13 -9.99
CA ASN A 93 11.80 -8.78 -9.81
C ASN A 93 10.80 -7.84 -9.11
N CYS A 94 9.48 -8.04 -9.25
CA CYS A 94 8.48 -7.25 -8.53
C CYS A 94 8.46 -7.53 -7.03
N PHE A 95 8.91 -8.73 -6.60
CA PHE A 95 8.89 -9.18 -5.20
C PHE A 95 10.28 -9.25 -4.56
N ASN A 96 11.30 -8.75 -5.26
CA ASN A 96 12.67 -8.72 -4.78
C ASN A 96 12.84 -7.64 -3.70
N ASP A 97 13.72 -7.87 -2.73
CA ASP A 97 14.01 -6.91 -1.66
C ASP A 97 14.60 -5.59 -2.19
N GLU A 98 15.24 -5.62 -3.36
CA GLU A 98 15.76 -4.43 -4.06
C GLU A 98 14.67 -3.62 -4.76
N ALA A 99 13.52 -4.23 -5.06
CA ALA A 99 12.41 -3.55 -5.71
C ALA A 99 11.68 -2.66 -4.71
N MET A 100 11.85 -1.35 -4.89
CA MET A 100 11.33 -0.36 -3.96
C MET A 100 10.67 0.80 -4.72
N ILE A 101 9.44 1.11 -4.30
CA ILE A 101 8.76 2.33 -4.68
C ILE A 101 9.21 3.41 -3.68
N SER A 102 10.12 4.29 -4.12
CA SER A 102 10.72 5.34 -3.29
C SER A 102 9.67 6.28 -2.69
N LEU A 103 8.67 6.65 -3.49
CA LEU A 103 7.60 7.55 -3.10
C LEU A 103 6.31 7.15 -3.83
N LEU A 104 5.24 7.01 -3.06
CA LEU A 104 3.87 6.85 -3.56
C LEU A 104 3.02 7.97 -2.97
N LYS A 105 2.68 8.97 -3.79
CA LYS A 105 1.93 10.14 -3.34
C LYS A 105 0.53 9.74 -2.93
N ASN A 106 -0.11 10.61 -2.17
CA ASN A 106 -1.50 10.39 -1.82
C ASN A 106 -2.40 10.38 -3.07
N GLY A 107 -3.24 9.37 -3.19
CA GLY A 107 -4.12 9.16 -4.35
C GLY A 107 -3.39 8.65 -5.59
N GLU A 108 -2.09 8.40 -5.53
CA GLU A 108 -1.33 7.82 -6.63
C GLU A 108 -1.45 6.31 -6.62
N GLU A 109 -1.52 5.74 -7.83
CA GLU A 109 -1.60 4.31 -8.07
C GLU A 109 -0.45 3.90 -9.00
N LEU A 110 0.16 2.76 -8.69
CA LEU A 110 1.19 2.14 -9.50
C LEU A 110 0.71 0.75 -9.89
N THR A 111 0.73 0.45 -11.19
CA THR A 111 0.26 -0.81 -11.74
C THR A 111 1.42 -1.65 -12.24
N THR A 112 1.45 -2.93 -11.88
CA THR A 112 2.35 -3.93 -12.45
C THR A 112 1.52 -5.02 -13.13
N SER A 113 2.01 -5.59 -14.23
CA SER A 113 1.39 -6.74 -14.88
C SER A 113 1.61 -7.98 -13.98
N PHE A 114 0.56 -8.48 -13.34
CA PHE A 114 0.70 -9.49 -12.28
C PHE A 114 0.43 -10.92 -12.77
N GLY A 115 -0.52 -11.13 -13.66
CA GLY A 115 -0.80 -12.49 -14.14
C GLY A 115 -1.94 -12.60 -15.13
N SER A 116 -2.13 -13.80 -15.67
CA SER A 116 -3.26 -14.13 -16.54
C SER A 116 -3.81 -15.51 -16.20
N ILE A 117 -5.13 -15.65 -16.17
CA ILE A 117 -5.83 -16.93 -16.08
C ILE A 117 -6.37 -17.25 -17.47
N SER A 118 -5.96 -18.36 -18.05
CA SER A 118 -6.57 -18.89 -19.28
C SER A 118 -7.71 -19.85 -18.93
N HIS A 119 -8.80 -19.81 -19.71
CA HIS A 119 -9.89 -20.78 -19.58
C HIS A 119 -9.53 -22.03 -20.40
N PRO A 120 -9.55 -23.25 -19.83
CA PRO A 120 -9.31 -24.47 -20.60
C PRO A 120 -10.56 -24.83 -21.43
N GLY A 121 -10.63 -24.33 -22.67
CA GLY A 121 -11.59 -24.69 -23.73
C GLY A 121 -11.60 -23.60 -24.81
N SER A 122 -11.30 -23.83 -26.08
CA SER A 122 -11.51 -24.98 -26.96
C SER A 122 -10.22 -25.37 -27.67
N LYS A 123 -9.98 -26.68 -27.86
CA LYS A 123 -9.12 -27.17 -28.92
C LYS A 123 -9.88 -26.94 -30.23
N ASP A 124 -9.34 -26.08 -31.09
CA ASP A 124 -9.49 -26.20 -32.54
C ASP A 124 -8.07 -26.24 -33.14
#